data_AF-A0A7S2Y547-F1
#
_entry.id   AF-A0A7S2Y547-F1
#
_cell.length_a   1.000
_cell.length_b   1.000
_cell.length_c   1.000
_cell.angle_alpha   90.00
_cell.angle_beta   90.00
_cell.angle_gamma   90.00
#
_symmetry.space_group_name_H-M   'P 1'
#
loop_
_entity.id
_entity.type
_entity.pdbx_description
1 polymer ?
#
loop_
_entity_poly.entity_id
_entity_poly.type
_entity_poly.pdbx_seq_one_letter_code
_entity_poly.pdbx_strand_id
1 'polypeptide(L)'
;MLLSTTARSMLRRAVSTGKSTALKALVTGSSSSFRPFMTNSKHQPYYTTAATSQPLFGSNTTVQTRFKSSKVAALETAQEGRDAYQISETLQGTDACLRAGLDRLGITNPSTLYRNLSYPELYEHEKQNQEGAVAKAEYGDTFAVDTGKYTGRSPKDRFIVMNPGSETAENIDWNDINQPTTPEVYKELYDKAVAHFNTLDKAYVFDGYCGTSLDTRRKIRFVHEMSWQQHFVTNMFIRPEDSSELQDFDPDFTVINCCSQVDEEWKKHNLNSETAVVFNVEEKTAVIFGTWYGGENKKGIFSLMNYWLPMKGHFPMHCSA
;
A
#
# COMPACT_ATOMS: atom_id res chain seq x y z
N MET A 1 8.65 -44.54 42.46
CA MET A 1 7.64 -45.62 42.31
C MET A 1 6.42 -45.00 41.67
N LEU A 2 5.76 -45.58 40.66
CA LEU A 2 6.12 -46.70 39.77
C LEU A 2 5.32 -46.51 38.46
N LEU A 3 5.86 -46.96 37.33
CA LEU A 3 5.27 -46.77 35.99
C LEU A 3 4.29 -47.88 35.61
N SER A 4 3.47 -47.56 34.59
CA SER A 4 2.85 -48.45 33.59
C SER A 4 1.62 -49.28 33.99
N THR A 5 0.66 -49.34 33.06
CA THR A 5 0.50 -50.57 32.25
C THR A 5 0.32 -50.19 30.78
N THR A 6 0.98 -50.93 29.89
CA THR A 6 1.13 -50.60 28.46
C THR A 6 0.23 -51.46 27.56
N ALA A 7 -0.04 -50.96 26.36
CA ALA A 7 -0.85 -51.56 25.28
C ALA A 7 -0.67 -53.08 25.01
N ARG A 8 -1.79 -53.73 24.66
CA ARG A 8 -2.00 -54.89 23.76
C ARG A 8 -3.51 -54.94 23.43
N SER A 9 -4.01 -55.34 22.25
CA SER A 9 -3.37 -55.63 20.96
C SER A 9 -4.40 -55.74 19.81
N MET A 10 -4.13 -55.06 18.69
CA MET A 10 -4.05 -55.60 17.32
C MET A 10 -5.27 -56.16 16.53
N LEU A 11 -5.35 -55.63 15.29
CA LEU A 11 -5.65 -56.27 13.99
C LEU A 11 -7.06 -56.78 13.64
N ARG A 12 -7.58 -56.26 12.52
CA ARG A 12 -7.64 -56.99 11.22
C ARG A 12 -7.22 -56.07 10.05
N ARG A 13 -6.79 -56.67 8.93
CA ARG A 13 -6.08 -56.06 7.78
C ARG A 13 -6.80 -56.26 6.43
N ALA A 14 -6.56 -55.35 5.48
CA ALA A 14 -6.22 -55.58 4.05
C ALA A 14 -6.03 -54.17 3.38
N VAL A 15 -4.98 -53.74 2.66
CA VAL A 15 -4.05 -54.33 1.65
C VAL A 15 -4.81 -54.72 0.36
N SER A 16 -4.51 -54.26 -0.87
CA SER A 16 -3.49 -53.38 -1.49
C SER A 16 -4.15 -52.63 -2.69
N THR A 17 -3.55 -51.77 -3.54
CA THR A 17 -2.18 -51.43 -4.01
C THR A 17 -2.01 -49.90 -4.16
N GLY A 18 -0.89 -49.30 -4.59
CA GLY A 18 0.49 -49.77 -4.77
C GLY A 18 1.19 -49.24 -6.04
N LYS A 19 2.02 -48.18 -5.91
CA LYS A 19 3.40 -48.05 -6.46
C LYS A 19 3.95 -46.62 -6.30
N SER A 20 5.18 -46.52 -5.80
CA SER A 20 6.02 -45.31 -5.87
C SER A 20 7.12 -45.51 -6.89
N THR A 21 7.58 -44.43 -7.53
CA THR A 21 8.92 -44.40 -8.13
C THR A 21 9.60 -43.10 -7.74
N ALA A 22 10.76 -43.20 -7.08
CA ALA A 22 11.59 -42.06 -6.71
C ALA A 22 12.62 -41.76 -7.80
N LEU A 23 13.10 -40.52 -7.88
CA LEU A 23 14.39 -40.22 -8.50
C LEU A 23 15.19 -39.23 -7.63
N LYS A 24 16.32 -39.71 -7.12
CA LYS A 24 17.40 -38.92 -6.51
C LYS A 24 18.70 -39.59 -6.92
N ALA A 25 19.58 -38.86 -7.61
CA ALA A 25 20.95 -39.30 -7.88
C ALA A 25 21.87 -38.08 -7.93
N LEU A 26 23.00 -38.16 -7.23
CA LEU A 26 23.95 -37.06 -7.03
C LEU A 26 25.33 -37.68 -6.77
N VAL A 27 26.28 -37.53 -7.70
CA VAL A 27 27.66 -38.05 -7.63
C VAL A 27 28.58 -37.07 -8.40
N THR A 28 29.12 -36.04 -7.75
CA THR A 28 30.50 -35.86 -7.19
C THR A 28 31.59 -35.35 -8.15
N GLY A 29 32.40 -34.39 -7.64
CA GLY A 29 33.70 -33.94 -8.18
C GLY A 29 33.75 -32.42 -8.39
N SER A 30 34.75 -31.67 -7.92
CA SER A 30 35.86 -31.94 -6.99
C SER A 30 36.35 -30.61 -6.38
N SER A 31 37.13 -30.68 -5.29
CA SER A 31 37.57 -29.51 -4.50
C SER A 31 38.82 -28.79 -5.01
N SER A 32 38.88 -27.46 -4.86
CA SER A 32 40.12 -26.70 -4.59
C SER A 32 39.81 -25.37 -3.88
N SER A 33 40.82 -24.65 -3.39
CA SER A 33 40.75 -23.83 -2.16
C SER A 33 41.22 -22.37 -2.26
N PHE A 34 40.69 -21.49 -1.39
CA PHE A 34 41.33 -20.34 -0.68
C PHE A 34 42.52 -19.61 -1.38
N ARG A 35 42.56 -18.28 -1.60
CA ARG A 35 42.39 -17.13 -0.65
C ARG A 35 42.18 -15.76 -1.39
N PRO A 36 41.88 -14.64 -0.69
CA PRO A 36 41.44 -13.36 -1.29
C PRO A 36 42.55 -12.32 -1.55
N PHE A 37 42.22 -11.23 -2.25
CA PHE A 37 43.02 -9.99 -2.31
C PHE A 37 42.15 -8.71 -2.29
N MET A 38 42.78 -7.58 -1.97
CA MET A 38 42.14 -6.32 -1.52
C MET A 38 42.14 -5.17 -2.56
N THR A 39 41.23 -4.21 -2.34
CA THR A 39 41.30 -2.74 -2.58
C THR A 39 41.23 -2.10 -3.99
N ASN A 40 40.30 -1.11 -4.09
CA ASN A 40 40.33 0.19 -4.80
C ASN A 40 40.74 0.30 -6.28
N SER A 41 39.86 0.87 -7.13
CA SER A 41 39.95 2.31 -7.53
C SER A 41 38.98 2.73 -8.68
N LYS A 42 38.33 3.88 -8.45
CA LYS A 42 37.70 4.90 -9.32
C LYS A 42 37.64 4.81 -10.88
N HIS A 43 36.52 5.38 -11.37
CA HIS A 43 36.32 6.20 -12.60
C HIS A 43 35.83 5.58 -13.94
N GLN A 44 34.51 5.76 -14.17
CA GLN A 44 33.89 6.54 -15.27
C GLN A 44 33.95 6.02 -16.75
N PRO A 45 33.04 6.48 -17.63
CA PRO A 45 32.36 5.57 -18.57
C PRO A 45 32.88 5.59 -20.01
N TYR A 46 32.59 4.51 -20.74
CA TYR A 46 32.72 4.44 -22.18
C TYR A 46 31.38 4.67 -22.88
N TYR A 47 31.33 5.74 -23.68
CA TYR A 47 30.38 5.85 -24.79
C TYR A 47 30.89 5.02 -25.98
N THR A 48 30.04 4.20 -26.59
CA THR A 48 30.29 3.62 -27.91
C THR A 48 29.06 3.80 -28.80
N THR A 49 29.30 4.28 -30.02
CA THR A 49 28.27 4.69 -30.98
C THR A 49 27.73 3.55 -31.84
N ALA A 50 26.42 3.61 -32.10
CA ALA A 50 25.71 3.21 -33.32
C ALA A 50 26.20 1.97 -34.12
N ALA A 51 25.35 0.94 -34.15
CA ALA A 51 25.24 0.02 -35.28
C ALA A 51 23.78 -0.07 -35.73
N THR A 52 23.52 0.28 -36.99
CA THR A 52 22.19 0.35 -37.59
C THR A 52 21.72 -1.04 -38.01
N SER A 53 20.58 -1.51 -37.50
CA SER A 53 19.86 -2.68 -38.02
C SER A 53 18.42 -2.32 -38.39
N GLN A 54 18.12 -2.36 -39.69
CA GLN A 54 16.74 -2.19 -40.17
C GLN A 54 15.91 -3.46 -39.86
N PRO A 55 14.67 -3.34 -39.37
CA PRO A 55 13.75 -4.46 -39.33
C PRO A 55 13.17 -4.72 -40.73
N LEU A 56 13.24 -5.97 -41.18
CA LEU A 56 12.58 -6.48 -42.38
C LEU A 56 11.05 -6.55 -42.14
N PHE A 57 10.30 -5.56 -42.62
CA PHE A 57 8.84 -5.61 -42.65
C PHE A 57 8.34 -6.15 -43.99
N GLY A 58 7.85 -7.40 -43.95
CA GLY A 58 7.05 -7.98 -45.04
C GLY A 58 5.67 -7.33 -45.14
N SER A 59 5.09 -7.38 -46.33
CA SER A 59 3.83 -6.69 -46.66
C SER A 59 2.57 -7.46 -46.23
N ASN A 60 1.51 -6.68 -45.98
CA ASN A 60 0.09 -7.05 -45.98
C ASN A 60 -0.39 -8.22 -45.09
N THR A 61 -0.93 -7.88 -43.92
CA THR A 61 -2.20 -8.48 -43.45
C THR A 61 -3.09 -7.41 -42.83
N THR A 62 -4.27 -7.19 -43.41
CA THR A 62 -5.26 -6.22 -42.91
C THR A 62 -5.96 -6.73 -41.66
N VAL A 63 -5.43 -6.42 -40.48
CA VAL A 63 -6.11 -6.56 -39.18
C VAL A 63 -5.97 -5.27 -38.35
N GLN A 64 -6.34 -4.13 -38.96
CA GLN A 64 -6.50 -2.85 -38.25
C GLN A 64 -7.88 -2.26 -38.49
N THR A 65 -8.81 -2.53 -37.57
CA THR A 65 -10.03 -1.71 -37.39
C THR A 65 -10.69 -1.98 -36.03
N ARG A 66 -10.79 -3.26 -35.59
CA ARG A 66 -11.55 -3.62 -34.37
C ARG A 66 -10.85 -3.32 -33.03
N PHE A 67 -9.52 -3.29 -32.97
CA PHE A 67 -8.76 -3.06 -31.73
C PHE A 67 -8.50 -1.59 -31.37
N LYS A 68 -8.68 -0.64 -32.31
CA LYS A 68 -8.52 0.80 -32.03
C LYS A 68 -9.78 1.38 -31.37
N SER A 69 -10.97 1.02 -31.88
CA SER A 69 -12.26 1.52 -31.37
C SER A 69 -12.48 1.20 -29.88
N SER A 70 -12.18 -0.01 -29.41
CA SER A 70 -12.37 -0.37 -27.99
C SER A 70 -11.42 0.36 -27.05
N LYS A 71 -10.20 0.68 -27.50
CA LYS A 71 -9.23 1.47 -26.71
C LYS A 71 -9.63 2.95 -26.63
N VAL A 72 -10.14 3.52 -27.72
CA VAL A 72 -10.65 4.89 -27.75
C VAL A 72 -11.87 5.02 -26.82
N ALA A 73 -12.85 4.13 -26.94
CA ALA A 73 -14.01 4.12 -26.03
C ALA A 73 -13.62 3.94 -24.55
N ALA A 74 -12.64 3.08 -24.25
CA ALA A 74 -12.15 2.91 -22.88
C ALA A 74 -11.42 4.17 -22.35
N LEU A 75 -10.72 4.91 -23.21
CA LEU A 75 -10.11 6.20 -22.86
C LEU A 75 -11.17 7.28 -22.65
N GLU A 76 -12.19 7.33 -23.50
CA GLU A 76 -13.33 8.27 -23.39
C GLU A 76 -14.11 8.03 -22.09
N THR A 77 -14.54 6.80 -21.79
CA THR A 77 -15.22 6.49 -20.52
C THR A 77 -14.32 6.71 -19.29
N ALA A 78 -13.01 6.43 -19.38
CA ALA A 78 -12.07 6.73 -18.31
C ALA A 78 -11.79 8.24 -18.16
N GLN A 79 -12.10 9.05 -19.18
CA GLN A 79 -12.03 10.50 -19.11
C GLN A 79 -13.33 11.07 -18.54
N GLU A 80 -14.50 10.63 -19.01
CA GLU A 80 -15.81 10.96 -18.42
C GLU A 80 -15.85 10.68 -16.90
N GLY A 81 -15.38 9.50 -16.46
CA GLY A 81 -15.33 9.12 -15.04
C GLY A 81 -14.25 9.83 -14.20
N ARG A 82 -13.34 10.59 -14.83
CA ARG A 82 -12.40 11.51 -14.17
C ARG A 82 -12.94 12.93 -14.14
N ASP A 83 -13.51 13.39 -15.25
CA ASP A 83 -14.07 14.73 -15.41
C ASP A 83 -15.34 14.91 -14.57
N ALA A 84 -16.10 13.83 -14.31
CA ALA A 84 -17.24 13.82 -13.39
C ALA A 84 -16.85 13.90 -11.89
N TYR A 85 -15.59 13.63 -11.52
CA TYR A 85 -15.15 13.67 -10.12
C TYR A 85 -14.88 15.12 -9.68
N GLN A 86 -15.96 15.80 -9.25
CA GLN A 86 -15.97 17.23 -8.91
C GLN A 86 -16.52 17.47 -7.50
N ILE A 87 -15.99 16.74 -6.52
CA ILE A 87 -16.39 16.83 -5.09
C ILE A 87 -15.31 17.49 -4.21
N SER A 88 -14.38 18.24 -4.83
CA SER A 88 -13.31 18.97 -4.15
C SER A 88 -13.86 19.94 -3.11
N GLU A 89 -13.31 19.90 -1.90
CA GLU A 89 -13.60 20.82 -0.82
C GLU A 89 -12.29 21.35 -0.21
N THR A 90 -12.04 22.65 -0.35
CA THR A 90 -10.95 23.31 0.39
C THR A 90 -11.52 23.93 1.66
N LEU A 91 -11.21 23.34 2.81
CA LEU A 91 -11.58 23.85 4.13
C LEU A 91 -10.51 24.85 4.58
N GLN A 92 -10.90 26.06 4.97
CA GLN A 92 -9.99 27.08 5.48
C GLN A 92 -10.49 27.68 6.79
N GLY A 93 -9.56 27.97 7.70
CA GLY A 93 -9.83 28.53 9.02
C GLY A 93 -9.28 27.65 10.15
N THR A 94 -9.29 28.19 11.36
CA THR A 94 -8.87 27.47 12.58
C THR A 94 -9.81 26.31 12.94
N ASP A 95 -10.99 26.24 12.32
CA ASP A 95 -11.98 25.17 12.45
C ASP A 95 -11.91 24.14 11.30
N ALA A 96 -10.97 24.27 10.35
CA ALA A 96 -10.87 23.37 9.20
C ALA A 96 -10.72 21.89 9.63
N CYS A 97 -9.84 21.61 10.59
CA CYS A 97 -9.66 20.27 11.16
C CYS A 97 -10.92 19.74 11.85
N LEU A 98 -11.67 20.58 12.57
CA LEU A 98 -12.94 20.19 13.20
C LEU A 98 -14.02 19.86 12.14
N ARG A 99 -14.13 20.68 11.09
CA ARG A 99 -15.08 20.46 9.98
C ARG A 99 -14.77 19.21 9.18
N ALA A 100 -13.50 18.83 9.06
CA ALA A 100 -13.09 17.55 8.48
C ALA A 100 -13.23 16.37 9.45
N GLY A 101 -13.35 16.59 10.76
CA GLY A 101 -13.30 15.54 11.78
C GLY A 101 -11.89 14.99 12.04
N LEU A 102 -10.83 15.76 11.73
CA LEU A 102 -9.44 15.42 12.07
C LEU A 102 -9.10 15.73 13.53
N ASP A 103 -9.89 16.58 14.20
CA ASP A 103 -9.81 16.87 15.63
C ASP A 103 -9.94 15.59 16.49
N ARG A 104 -10.78 14.65 16.03
CA ARG A 104 -10.95 13.31 16.63
C ARG A 104 -9.68 12.45 16.58
N LEU A 105 -8.74 12.80 15.70
CA LEU A 105 -7.41 12.18 15.57
C LEU A 105 -6.33 12.99 16.32
N GLY A 106 -6.72 14.05 17.05
CA GLY A 106 -5.78 15.00 17.67
C GLY A 106 -5.11 15.98 16.69
N ILE A 107 -5.40 15.89 15.38
CA ILE A 107 -4.86 16.81 14.36
C ILE A 107 -5.76 18.05 14.34
N THR A 108 -5.20 19.21 14.69
CA THR A 108 -5.94 20.46 14.93
C THR A 108 -5.28 21.70 14.34
N ASN A 109 -3.96 21.69 14.04
CA ASN A 109 -3.26 22.88 13.54
C ASN A 109 -3.51 23.22 12.05
N PRO A 110 -3.54 22.26 11.09
CA PRO A 110 -3.68 22.60 9.68
C PRO A 110 -4.90 23.48 9.38
N SER A 111 -4.61 24.73 9.03
CA SER A 111 -5.61 25.78 8.79
C SER A 111 -6.17 25.78 7.37
N THR A 112 -5.56 24.99 6.48
CA THR A 112 -6.07 24.68 5.14
C THR A 112 -6.06 23.17 4.91
N LEU A 113 -7.23 22.56 4.67
CA LEU A 113 -7.33 21.16 4.28
C LEU A 113 -7.85 21.06 2.85
N TYR A 114 -7.15 20.29 2.03
CA TYR A 114 -7.54 19.98 0.67
C TYR A 114 -8.22 18.61 0.63
N ARG A 115 -9.54 18.60 0.76
CA ARG A 115 -10.34 17.37 0.81
C ARG A 115 -10.82 17.00 -0.58
N ASN A 116 -10.55 15.76 -0.99
CA ASN A 116 -11.06 15.16 -2.22
C ASN A 116 -10.83 15.97 -3.52
N LEU A 117 -9.72 16.71 -3.62
CA LEU A 117 -9.31 17.50 -4.80
C LEU A 117 -9.54 16.75 -6.12
N SER A 118 -10.06 17.48 -7.12
CA SER A 118 -10.23 16.99 -8.48
C SER A 118 -8.89 16.76 -9.18
N TYR A 119 -8.89 16.00 -10.27
CA TYR A 119 -7.66 15.73 -11.04
C TYR A 119 -6.92 17.00 -11.53
N PRO A 120 -7.59 18.07 -12.03
CA PRO A 120 -6.93 19.32 -12.37
C PRO A 120 -6.27 20.03 -11.17
N GLU A 121 -6.93 20.04 -10.01
CA GLU A 121 -6.38 20.66 -8.79
C GLU A 121 -5.18 19.87 -8.26
N LEU A 122 -5.29 18.53 -8.21
CA LEU A 122 -4.18 17.64 -7.83
C LEU A 122 -2.95 17.90 -8.68
N TYR A 123 -3.11 17.92 -10.01
CA TYR A 123 -2.03 18.16 -10.97
C TYR A 123 -1.38 19.54 -10.80
N GLU A 124 -2.17 20.58 -10.52
CA GLU A 124 -1.63 21.92 -10.29
C GLU A 124 -0.91 22.01 -8.94
N HIS A 125 -1.43 21.38 -7.88
CA HIS A 125 -0.77 21.31 -6.57
C HIS A 125 0.54 20.50 -6.64
N GLU A 126 0.53 19.36 -7.34
CA GLU A 126 1.72 18.52 -7.61
C GLU A 126 2.84 19.34 -8.28
N LYS A 127 2.50 20.16 -9.28
CA LYS A 127 3.43 21.07 -9.96
C LYS A 127 3.90 22.21 -9.06
N GLN A 128 3.00 22.88 -8.34
CA GLN A 128 3.32 24.03 -7.48
C GLN A 128 4.22 23.63 -6.30
N ASN A 129 3.95 22.47 -5.70
CA ASN A 129 4.76 21.90 -4.61
C ASN A 129 6.07 21.24 -5.11
N GLN A 130 6.30 21.15 -6.44
CA GLN A 130 7.46 20.49 -7.06
C GLN A 130 7.61 19.00 -6.67
N GLU A 131 6.50 18.28 -6.54
CA GLU A 131 6.44 16.89 -6.07
C GLU A 131 6.92 15.85 -7.12
N GLY A 132 7.27 16.29 -8.32
CA GLY A 132 7.66 15.44 -9.44
C GLY A 132 7.79 16.22 -10.74
N ALA A 133 7.62 15.54 -11.88
CA ALA A 133 7.74 16.14 -13.21
C ALA A 133 6.65 15.63 -14.16
N VAL A 134 6.29 16.47 -15.14
CA VAL A 134 5.37 16.09 -16.22
C VAL A 134 6.14 15.30 -17.29
N ALA A 135 5.83 14.01 -17.42
CA ALA A 135 6.38 13.14 -18.45
C ALA A 135 5.43 13.09 -19.66
N LYS A 136 5.97 13.40 -20.85
CA LYS A 136 5.22 13.31 -22.11
C LYS A 136 5.01 11.85 -22.51
N ALA A 137 3.78 11.46 -22.81
CA ALA A 137 3.44 10.11 -23.28
C ALA A 137 2.46 10.13 -24.45
N GLU A 138 2.43 9.04 -25.23
CA GLU A 138 1.67 8.91 -26.49
C GLU A 138 0.16 9.15 -26.33
N TYR A 139 -0.39 8.86 -25.15
CA TYR A 139 -1.82 8.89 -24.85
C TYR A 139 -2.22 9.99 -23.85
N GLY A 140 -1.40 11.03 -23.74
CA GLY A 140 -1.56 12.14 -22.81
C GLY A 140 -0.39 12.23 -21.82
N ASP A 141 -0.04 13.45 -21.43
CA ASP A 141 1.01 13.69 -20.44
C ASP A 141 0.61 13.11 -19.07
N THR A 142 1.59 12.56 -18.34
CA THR A 142 1.41 12.01 -16.99
C THR A 142 2.29 12.74 -15.99
N PHE A 143 1.79 12.96 -14.78
CA PHE A 143 2.68 13.32 -13.67
C PHE A 143 3.50 12.09 -13.28
N ALA A 144 4.78 12.29 -12.98
CA ALA A 144 5.73 11.26 -12.59
C ALA A 144 6.48 11.69 -11.33
N VAL A 145 6.46 10.83 -10.31
CA VAL A 145 7.07 11.07 -9.01
C VAL A 145 8.20 10.08 -8.74
N ASP A 146 9.22 10.50 -7.99
CA ASP A 146 10.22 9.60 -7.44
C ASP A 146 9.86 9.27 -5.98
N THR A 147 9.99 7.99 -5.62
CA THR A 147 9.72 7.46 -4.27
C THR A 147 11.02 7.20 -3.49
N GLY A 148 12.16 7.63 -4.05
CA GLY A 148 13.47 7.57 -3.43
C GLY A 148 13.93 6.12 -3.22
N LYS A 149 14.39 5.81 -2.01
CA LYS A 149 14.93 4.48 -1.69
C LYS A 149 13.87 3.36 -1.69
N TYR A 150 12.58 3.70 -1.59
CA TYR A 150 11.48 2.75 -1.53
C TYR A 150 10.73 2.63 -2.86
N THR A 151 11.35 1.97 -3.83
CA THR A 151 10.73 1.66 -5.15
C THR A 151 9.75 0.48 -5.12
N GLY A 152 9.47 -0.05 -3.93
CA GLY A 152 8.62 -1.20 -3.68
C GLY A 152 8.17 -1.25 -2.22
N ARG A 153 7.38 -2.27 -1.87
CA ARG A 153 6.94 -2.48 -0.49
C ARG A 153 8.10 -2.79 0.46
N SER A 154 7.86 -2.52 1.74
CA SER A 154 8.74 -2.87 2.86
C SER A 154 8.09 -3.88 3.81
N PRO A 155 7.94 -5.18 3.45
CA PRO A 155 7.19 -6.15 4.26
C PRO A 155 7.72 -6.32 5.69
N LYS A 156 9.02 -6.15 5.91
CA LYS A 156 9.66 -6.25 7.23
C LYS A 156 9.40 -5.05 8.14
N ASP A 157 9.00 -3.93 7.56
CA ASP A 157 8.67 -2.69 8.27
C ASP A 157 7.15 -2.56 8.48
N ARG A 158 6.36 -3.59 8.12
CA ARG A 158 4.92 -3.67 8.38
C ARG A 158 4.65 -4.40 9.70
N PHE A 159 3.85 -3.76 10.55
CA PHE A 159 3.45 -4.28 11.86
C PHE A 159 1.93 -4.14 12.07
N ILE A 160 1.37 -4.98 12.92
CA ILE A 160 -0.01 -4.88 13.39
C ILE A 160 0.00 -4.85 14.91
N VAL A 161 -0.80 -3.95 15.52
CA VAL A 161 -0.91 -3.86 16.98
C VAL A 161 -1.58 -5.12 17.52
N MET A 162 -0.90 -5.81 18.43
CA MET A 162 -1.46 -6.90 19.20
C MET A 162 -2.01 -6.34 20.51
N ASN A 163 -3.34 -6.30 20.65
CA ASN A 163 -4.03 -5.92 21.88
C ASN A 163 -4.35 -7.21 22.69
N PRO A 164 -3.66 -7.50 23.82
CA PRO A 164 -3.84 -8.78 24.50
C PRO A 164 -5.28 -9.01 24.96
N GLY A 165 -5.90 -10.11 24.52
CA GLY A 165 -7.29 -10.46 24.83
C GLY A 165 -8.35 -9.79 23.96
N SER A 166 -7.98 -9.13 22.86
CA SER A 166 -8.92 -8.67 21.83
C SER A 166 -9.27 -9.77 20.82
N GLU A 167 -10.38 -9.60 20.10
CA GLU A 167 -10.73 -10.46 18.96
C GLU A 167 -9.65 -10.41 17.86
N THR A 168 -9.02 -9.24 17.63
CA THR A 168 -7.91 -9.12 16.67
C THR A 168 -6.68 -9.92 17.09
N ALA A 169 -6.40 -10.07 18.38
CA ALA A 169 -5.30 -10.92 18.86
C ALA A 169 -5.54 -12.41 18.59
N GLU A 170 -6.79 -12.86 18.59
CA GLU A 170 -7.16 -14.26 18.30
C GLU A 170 -7.29 -14.54 16.80
N ASN A 171 -7.85 -13.61 16.02
CA ASN A 171 -8.20 -13.82 14.60
C ASN A 171 -7.06 -13.53 13.60
N ILE A 172 -5.97 -12.86 14.01
CA ILE A 172 -4.84 -12.58 13.11
C ILE A 172 -3.88 -13.78 13.06
N ASP A 173 -3.50 -14.19 11.86
CA ASP A 173 -2.43 -15.16 11.60
C ASP A 173 -1.05 -14.51 11.83
N TRP A 174 -0.59 -14.53 13.09
CA TRP A 174 0.68 -13.93 13.54
C TRP A 174 1.91 -14.72 13.06
N ASN A 175 2.79 -14.07 12.29
CA ASN A 175 3.97 -14.66 11.68
C ASN A 175 4.95 -13.57 11.16
N ASP A 176 6.03 -13.98 10.48
CA ASP A 176 7.04 -13.07 9.89
C ASP A 176 6.49 -12.04 8.86
N ILE A 177 5.22 -12.16 8.43
CA ILE A 177 4.53 -11.22 7.51
C ILE A 177 3.53 -10.33 8.27
N ASN A 178 2.83 -10.91 9.24
CA ASN A 178 1.95 -10.20 10.17
C ASN A 178 2.66 -10.06 11.52
N GLN A 179 3.69 -9.22 11.54
CA GLN A 179 4.53 -9.00 12.71
C GLN A 179 3.76 -8.22 13.78
N PRO A 180 3.72 -8.68 15.04
CA PRO A 180 3.10 -7.93 16.13
C PRO A 180 3.95 -6.73 16.54
N THR A 181 3.30 -5.66 16.96
CA THR A 181 3.87 -4.61 17.81
C THR A 181 2.92 -4.31 18.96
N THR A 182 3.38 -3.57 19.98
CA THR A 182 2.59 -3.30 21.19
C THR A 182 1.75 -2.02 21.07
N PRO A 183 0.67 -1.87 21.87
CA PRO A 183 -0.13 -0.65 21.90
C PRO A 183 0.68 0.59 22.32
N GLU A 184 1.69 0.42 23.18
CA GLU A 184 2.57 1.50 23.64
C GLU A 184 3.45 2.03 22.49
N VAL A 185 4.10 1.13 21.74
CA VAL A 185 4.89 1.49 20.55
C VAL A 185 4.01 2.15 19.49
N TYR A 186 2.80 1.62 19.26
CA TYR A 186 1.84 2.25 18.36
C TYR A 186 1.46 3.65 18.81
N LYS A 187 1.17 3.84 20.11
CA LYS A 187 0.84 5.13 20.67
C LYS A 187 1.97 6.14 20.52
N GLU A 188 3.23 5.75 20.78
CA GLU A 188 4.38 6.64 20.57
C GLU A 188 4.50 7.08 19.10
N LEU A 189 4.28 6.16 18.14
CA LEU A 189 4.28 6.49 16.70
C LEU A 189 3.07 7.33 16.28
N TYR A 190 1.89 7.08 16.85
CA TYR A 190 0.68 7.86 16.60
C TYR A 190 0.81 9.29 17.12
N ASP A 191 1.28 9.45 18.36
CA ASP A 191 1.52 10.77 18.96
C ASP A 191 2.58 11.54 18.14
N LYS A 192 3.64 10.88 17.63
CA LYS A 192 4.60 11.48 16.69
C LYS A 192 3.94 11.92 15.37
N ALA A 193 3.07 11.11 14.78
CA ALA A 193 2.38 11.43 13.53
C ALA A 193 1.44 12.64 13.70
N VAL A 194 0.66 12.65 14.77
CA VAL A 194 -0.25 13.74 15.12
C VAL A 194 0.52 15.02 15.44
N ALA A 195 1.60 14.92 16.22
CA ALA A 195 2.48 16.06 16.50
C ALA A 195 3.08 16.65 15.21
N HIS A 196 3.53 15.81 14.28
CA HIS A 196 4.06 16.26 12.99
C HIS A 196 2.98 16.98 12.15
N PHE A 197 1.80 16.38 11.97
CA PHE A 197 0.70 17.05 11.26
C PHE A 197 0.29 18.36 11.95
N ASN A 198 0.42 18.45 13.27
CA ASN A 198 0.22 19.69 14.03
C ASN A 198 1.34 20.74 13.88
N THR A 199 2.42 20.46 13.13
CA THR A 199 3.40 21.48 12.70
C THR A 199 3.10 22.08 11.31
N LEU A 200 2.15 21.49 10.57
CA LEU A 200 1.86 21.86 9.19
C LEU A 200 0.75 22.92 9.12
N ASP A 201 0.89 23.88 8.21
CA ASP A 201 -0.16 24.86 7.89
C ASP A 201 -1.29 24.25 7.03
N LYS A 202 -0.95 23.22 6.23
CA LYS A 202 -1.82 22.58 5.25
C LYS A 202 -1.71 21.06 5.26
N ALA A 203 -2.80 20.36 4.95
CA ALA A 203 -2.79 18.91 4.73
C ALA A 203 -3.79 18.49 3.64
N TYR A 204 -3.60 17.28 3.12
CA TYR A 204 -4.35 16.67 2.03
C TYR A 204 -5.20 15.52 2.59
N VAL A 205 -6.50 15.47 2.23
CA VAL A 205 -7.44 14.48 2.77
C VAL A 205 -8.19 13.79 1.64
N PHE A 206 -8.25 12.46 1.67
CA PHE A 206 -9.12 11.68 0.79
C PHE A 206 -10.10 10.85 1.62
N ASP A 207 -11.38 11.11 1.43
CA ASP A 207 -12.47 10.25 1.89
C ASP A 207 -13.04 9.47 0.71
N GLY A 208 -13.15 8.15 0.84
CA GLY A 208 -13.71 7.29 -0.22
C GLY A 208 -13.96 5.87 0.26
N TYR A 209 -14.07 4.93 -0.69
CA TYR A 209 -14.51 3.57 -0.39
C TYR A 209 -13.54 2.48 -0.87
N CYS A 210 -13.49 1.38 -0.12
CA CYS A 210 -12.88 0.12 -0.57
C CYS A 210 -13.94 -0.97 -0.65
N GLY A 211 -14.10 -1.59 -1.83
CA GLY A 211 -15.19 -2.52 -2.16
C GLY A 211 -16.38 -1.81 -2.80
N THR A 212 -16.94 -2.38 -3.86
CA THR A 212 -18.05 -1.79 -4.65
C THR A 212 -19.44 -2.08 -4.09
N SER A 213 -19.62 -3.20 -3.37
CA SER A 213 -20.94 -3.59 -2.84
C SER A 213 -21.24 -2.86 -1.53
N LEU A 214 -22.44 -2.27 -1.41
CA LEU A 214 -22.81 -1.39 -0.30
C LEU A 214 -22.83 -2.07 1.09
N ASP A 215 -23.00 -3.39 1.13
CA ASP A 215 -23.04 -4.23 2.35
C ASP A 215 -21.67 -4.52 2.97
N THR A 216 -20.62 -4.41 2.15
CA THR A 216 -19.25 -4.84 2.44
C THR A 216 -18.22 -3.75 2.17
N ARG A 217 -18.60 -2.65 1.49
CA ARG A 217 -17.75 -1.47 1.31
C ARG A 217 -17.34 -0.90 2.66
N ARG A 218 -16.11 -0.40 2.73
CA ARG A 218 -15.57 0.31 3.89
C ARG A 218 -15.29 1.75 3.52
N LYS A 219 -15.71 2.68 4.37
CA LYS A 219 -15.33 4.10 4.32
C LYS A 219 -13.88 4.24 4.78
N ILE A 220 -12.99 4.67 3.89
CA ILE A 220 -11.58 4.86 4.19
C ILE A 220 -11.25 6.34 4.10
N ARG A 221 -10.58 6.85 5.14
CA ARG A 221 -9.93 8.15 5.15
C ARG A 221 -8.43 7.99 4.99
N PHE A 222 -7.82 8.85 4.18
CA PHE A 222 -6.37 9.06 4.18
C PHE A 222 -6.06 10.52 4.51
N VAL A 223 -5.02 10.73 5.31
CA VAL A 223 -4.46 12.05 5.64
C VAL A 223 -3.01 12.05 5.16
N HIS A 224 -2.66 13.02 4.33
CA HIS A 224 -1.41 13.11 3.58
C HIS A 224 -0.76 14.50 3.71
N GLU A 225 0.56 14.54 3.59
CA GLU A 225 1.35 15.78 3.53
C GLU A 225 1.44 16.35 2.10
N MET A 226 1.28 15.49 1.08
CA MET A 226 1.58 15.79 -0.33
C MET A 226 0.39 15.50 -1.26
N SER A 227 0.29 16.27 -2.34
CA SER A 227 -0.77 16.18 -3.34
C SER A 227 -0.74 14.83 -4.09
N TRP A 228 0.45 14.38 -4.49
CA TRP A 228 0.61 13.15 -5.26
C TRP A 228 0.17 11.90 -4.50
N GLN A 229 0.27 11.91 -3.16
CA GLN A 229 -0.24 10.81 -2.35
C GLN A 229 -1.77 10.76 -2.37
N GLN A 230 -2.43 11.92 -2.26
CA GLN A 230 -3.87 12.03 -2.45
C GLN A 230 -4.26 11.59 -3.87
N HIS A 231 -3.54 12.02 -4.91
CA HIS A 231 -3.78 11.58 -6.29
C HIS A 231 -3.64 10.06 -6.45
N PHE A 232 -2.65 9.43 -5.79
CA PHE A 232 -2.49 7.99 -5.78
C PHE A 232 -3.72 7.27 -5.18
N VAL A 233 -4.27 7.74 -4.06
CA VAL A 233 -5.47 7.11 -3.46
C VAL A 233 -6.75 7.44 -4.23
N THR A 234 -6.91 8.64 -4.79
CA THR A 234 -7.99 9.02 -5.72
C THR A 234 -8.05 8.11 -6.96
N ASN A 235 -6.89 7.65 -7.43
CA ASN A 235 -6.78 6.66 -8.51
C ASN A 235 -7.07 5.22 -8.07
N MET A 236 -6.79 4.88 -6.81
CA MET A 236 -6.75 3.48 -6.36
C MET A 236 -7.97 3.02 -5.55
N PHE A 237 -8.74 3.95 -5.01
CA PHE A 237 -9.95 3.69 -4.24
C PHE A 237 -11.20 4.19 -4.99
N ILE A 238 -12.36 3.72 -4.56
CA ILE A 238 -13.63 4.16 -5.13
C ILE A 238 -13.91 5.55 -4.59
N ARG A 239 -14.09 6.48 -5.51
CA ARG A 239 -14.41 7.88 -5.21
C ARG A 239 -15.90 7.99 -4.87
N PRO A 240 -16.32 8.85 -3.94
CA PRO A 240 -17.73 9.21 -3.79
C PRO A 240 -18.28 9.80 -5.09
N GLU A 241 -19.56 9.57 -5.37
CA GLU A 241 -20.21 10.01 -6.60
C GLU A 241 -20.57 11.51 -6.55
N ASP A 242 -20.99 12.00 -5.37
CA ASP A 242 -21.32 13.40 -5.13
C ASP A 242 -20.92 13.87 -3.71
N SER A 243 -20.98 15.17 -3.46
CA SER A 243 -20.53 15.77 -2.20
C SER A 243 -21.46 15.53 -1.01
N SER A 244 -22.67 14.99 -1.21
CA SER A 244 -23.55 14.56 -0.10
C SER A 244 -23.06 13.26 0.54
N GLU A 245 -22.38 12.36 -0.20
CA GLU A 245 -21.70 11.19 0.39
C GLU A 245 -20.57 11.58 1.37
N LEU A 246 -20.06 12.82 1.28
CA LEU A 246 -19.03 13.38 2.17
C LEU A 246 -19.60 14.10 3.41
N GLN A 247 -20.92 14.31 3.50
CA GLN A 247 -21.58 14.85 4.69
C GLN A 247 -21.55 13.80 5.81
N ASP A 248 -21.17 14.22 7.01
CA ASP A 248 -21.00 13.35 8.19
C ASP A 248 -20.21 12.06 7.90
N PHE A 249 -19.16 12.16 7.07
CA PHE A 249 -18.31 11.04 6.67
C PHE A 249 -17.52 10.50 7.87
N ASP A 250 -18.07 9.49 8.52
CA ASP A 250 -17.44 8.74 9.62
C ASP A 250 -16.67 7.52 9.05
N PRO A 251 -15.32 7.51 9.04
CA PRO A 251 -14.54 6.45 8.40
C PRO A 251 -14.54 5.14 9.21
N ASP A 252 -14.68 4.00 8.51
CA ASP A 252 -14.41 2.66 9.07
C ASP A 252 -12.93 2.49 9.42
N PHE A 253 -12.04 3.19 8.72
CA PHE A 253 -10.60 3.16 8.96
C PHE A 253 -9.90 4.43 8.44
N THR A 254 -8.89 4.91 9.17
CA THR A 254 -8.08 6.08 8.79
C THR A 254 -6.59 5.74 8.65
N VAL A 255 -5.95 6.17 7.58
CA VAL A 255 -4.49 6.06 7.38
C VAL A 255 -3.89 7.46 7.47
N ILE A 256 -2.99 7.67 8.43
CA ILE A 256 -2.20 8.89 8.61
C ILE A 256 -0.82 8.63 7.99
N ASN A 257 -0.53 9.25 6.86
CA ASN A 257 0.69 9.00 6.10
C ASN A 257 1.71 10.13 6.31
N CYS A 258 2.63 9.89 7.24
CA CYS A 258 3.75 10.76 7.57
C CYS A 258 5.05 10.34 6.88
N CYS A 259 5.01 10.01 5.58
CA CYS A 259 6.16 9.41 4.89
C CYS A 259 7.46 10.23 4.92
N SER A 260 7.40 11.55 5.12
CA SER A 260 8.59 12.40 5.28
C SER A 260 9.31 12.18 6.62
N GLN A 261 8.59 11.71 7.63
CA GLN A 261 9.07 11.44 8.98
C GLN A 261 9.59 10.01 9.11
N VAL A 262 10.51 9.78 10.04
CA VAL A 262 11.03 8.44 10.39
C VAL A 262 10.95 8.22 11.90
N ASP A 263 10.94 6.97 12.34
CA ASP A 263 11.08 6.66 13.76
C ASP A 263 12.56 6.57 14.15
N GLU A 264 13.11 7.65 14.69
CA GLU A 264 14.49 7.69 15.19
C GLU A 264 14.75 6.68 16.33
N GLU A 265 13.70 6.27 17.04
CA GLU A 265 13.75 5.36 18.18
C GLU A 265 13.47 3.89 17.83
N TRP A 266 13.45 3.54 16.54
CA TRP A 266 13.05 2.20 16.06
C TRP A 266 13.72 1.02 16.78
N LYS A 267 14.96 1.18 17.25
CA LYS A 267 15.70 0.17 18.03
C LYS A 267 15.13 -0.04 19.44
N LYS A 268 14.69 1.03 20.11
CA LYS A 268 13.98 0.98 21.40
C LYS A 268 12.61 0.33 21.21
N HIS A 269 11.94 0.64 20.10
CA HIS A 269 10.65 0.05 19.73
C HIS A 269 10.75 -1.38 19.16
N ASN A 270 11.95 -1.95 19.04
CA ASN A 270 12.22 -3.27 18.48
C ASN A 270 11.62 -3.49 17.07
N LEU A 271 11.62 -2.44 16.25
CA LEU A 271 11.21 -2.50 14.84
C LEU A 271 12.39 -2.94 13.95
N ASN A 272 12.13 -3.20 12.66
CA ASN A 272 13.15 -3.63 11.70
C ASN A 272 14.04 -2.47 11.22
N SER A 273 13.49 -1.26 11.07
CA SER A 273 14.21 -0.06 10.65
C SER A 273 13.50 1.22 11.09
N GLU A 274 14.05 2.38 10.71
CA GLU A 274 13.44 3.71 10.90
C GLU A 274 12.12 3.92 10.13
N THR A 275 11.78 3.01 9.22
CA THR A 275 10.49 2.96 8.50
C THR A 275 9.52 2.08 9.27
N ALA A 276 8.27 2.52 9.37
CA ALA A 276 7.22 1.81 10.09
C ALA A 276 5.87 1.98 9.38
N VAL A 277 5.19 0.86 9.10
CA VAL A 277 3.84 0.82 8.53
C VAL A 277 2.96 0.04 9.51
N VAL A 278 2.35 0.75 10.47
CA VAL A 278 1.72 0.13 11.65
C VAL A 278 0.21 0.28 11.61
N PHE A 279 -0.51 -0.83 11.72
CA PHE A 279 -1.98 -0.89 11.71
C PHE A 279 -2.51 -1.23 13.11
N ASN A 280 -3.39 -0.40 13.66
CA ASN A 280 -4.21 -0.71 14.83
C ASN A 280 -5.66 -0.96 14.38
N VAL A 281 -6.08 -2.22 14.39
CA VAL A 281 -7.39 -2.62 13.88
C VAL A 281 -8.52 -2.24 14.86
N GLU A 282 -8.22 -2.21 16.17
CA GLU A 282 -9.19 -1.83 17.21
C GLU A 282 -9.46 -0.32 17.22
N GLU A 283 -8.39 0.49 17.15
CA GLU A 283 -8.49 1.96 17.05
C GLU A 283 -8.86 2.44 15.63
N LYS A 284 -8.96 1.53 14.65
CA LYS A 284 -9.32 1.79 13.25
C LYS A 284 -8.37 2.78 12.55
N THR A 285 -7.10 2.73 12.91
CA THR A 285 -6.10 3.72 12.51
C THR A 285 -4.80 3.04 12.08
N ALA A 286 -4.11 3.63 11.10
CA ALA A 286 -2.75 3.24 10.74
C ALA A 286 -1.86 4.45 10.57
N VAL A 287 -0.56 4.26 10.83
CA VAL A 287 0.48 5.28 10.63
C VAL A 287 1.55 4.75 9.67
N ILE A 288 2.04 5.61 8.79
CA ILE A 288 3.09 5.29 7.81
C ILE A 288 4.23 6.30 7.96
N PHE A 289 5.43 5.78 8.22
CA PHE A 289 6.68 6.54 8.39
C PHE A 289 7.75 6.02 7.44
N GLY A 290 8.58 6.92 6.93
CA GLY A 290 9.84 6.66 6.22
C GLY A 290 9.72 6.17 4.78
N THR A 291 8.59 5.56 4.41
CA THR A 291 8.36 5.04 3.06
C THR A 291 7.44 5.92 2.23
N TRP A 292 7.98 6.38 1.10
CA TRP A 292 7.27 7.14 0.08
C TRP A 292 6.60 6.22 -0.95
N TYR A 293 6.60 4.90 -0.74
CA TYR A 293 5.99 3.97 -1.67
C TYR A 293 4.47 3.98 -1.55
N GLY A 294 3.77 4.70 -2.45
CA GLY A 294 2.30 4.82 -2.43
C GLY A 294 1.55 3.49 -2.39
N GLY A 295 2.16 2.40 -2.89
CA GLY A 295 1.61 1.05 -2.80
C GLY A 295 1.33 0.54 -1.38
N GLU A 296 1.94 1.12 -0.33
CA GLU A 296 1.58 0.78 1.07
C GLU A 296 0.18 1.27 1.44
N ASN A 297 -0.27 2.44 0.97
CA ASN A 297 -1.66 2.91 1.17
C ASN A 297 -2.66 1.89 0.60
N LYS A 298 -2.42 1.43 -0.64
CA LYS A 298 -3.26 0.41 -1.31
C LYS A 298 -3.21 -0.94 -0.60
N LYS A 299 -2.00 -1.43 -0.29
CA LYS A 299 -1.81 -2.80 0.21
C LYS A 299 -2.15 -2.93 1.69
N GLY A 300 -2.03 -1.86 2.48
CA GLY A 300 -2.55 -1.76 3.83
C GLY A 300 -4.05 -2.01 3.90
N ILE A 301 -4.84 -1.22 3.18
CA ILE A 301 -6.30 -1.42 3.14
C ILE A 301 -6.67 -2.78 2.52
N PHE A 302 -5.96 -3.24 1.49
CA PHE A 302 -6.18 -4.59 0.96
C PHE A 302 -5.99 -5.66 2.05
N SER A 303 -4.97 -5.58 2.89
CA SER A 303 -4.79 -6.49 4.03
C SER A 303 -5.94 -6.40 5.04
N LEU A 304 -6.48 -5.21 5.32
CA LEU A 304 -7.66 -5.06 6.19
C LEU A 304 -8.93 -5.67 5.57
N MET A 305 -9.14 -5.55 4.25
CA MET A 305 -10.23 -6.25 3.55
C MET A 305 -10.05 -7.78 3.59
N ASN A 306 -8.81 -8.28 3.55
CA ASN A 306 -8.51 -9.71 3.75
C ASN A 306 -8.80 -10.18 5.19
N TYR A 307 -8.88 -9.27 6.17
CA TYR A 307 -9.28 -9.56 7.55
C TYR A 307 -10.82 -9.48 7.71
N TRP A 308 -11.45 -8.39 7.27
CA TRP A 308 -12.89 -8.17 7.50
C TRP A 308 -13.82 -9.03 6.64
N LEU A 309 -13.46 -9.34 5.39
CA LEU A 309 -14.35 -10.07 4.48
C LEU A 309 -14.57 -11.55 4.91
N PRO A 310 -13.53 -12.33 5.29
CA PRO A 310 -13.73 -13.70 5.78
C PRO A 310 -14.61 -13.80 7.02
N MET A 311 -14.51 -12.84 7.96
CA MET A 311 -15.36 -12.80 9.15
C MET A 311 -16.85 -12.59 8.82
N LYS A 312 -17.15 -11.99 7.66
CA LYS A 312 -18.51 -11.87 7.10
C LYS A 312 -18.87 -13.02 6.13
N GLY A 313 -18.03 -14.04 5.98
CA GLY A 313 -18.25 -15.16 5.06
C GLY A 313 -17.96 -14.87 3.57
N HIS A 314 -17.32 -13.74 3.24
CA HIS A 314 -16.92 -13.41 1.87
C HIS A 314 -15.46 -13.78 1.62
N PHE A 315 -15.16 -14.29 0.42
CA PHE A 315 -13.80 -14.69 0.03
C PHE A 315 -13.03 -13.51 -0.61
N PRO A 316 -12.03 -12.91 0.06
CA PRO A 316 -11.16 -11.91 -0.54
C PRO A 316 -10.16 -12.56 -1.50
N MET A 317 -9.83 -11.89 -2.61
CA MET A 317 -8.92 -12.42 -3.63
C MET A 317 -7.86 -11.41 -4.06
N HIS A 318 -6.67 -11.90 -4.36
CA HIS A 318 -5.62 -11.15 -5.06
C HIS A 318 -5.53 -11.59 -6.52
N CYS A 319 -6.52 -11.19 -7.32
CA CYS A 319 -6.63 -11.53 -8.74
C CYS A 319 -7.05 -10.32 -9.58
N SER A 320 -6.92 -10.44 -10.89
CA SER A 320 -7.73 -9.67 -11.86
C SER A 320 -9.01 -10.45 -12.17
N ALA A 321 -10.05 -9.76 -12.63
CA ALA A 321 -11.30 -10.32 -13.14
C ALA A 321 -11.77 -9.50 -14.36
#